data_AF-A0A955FPB4-F1
#
_entry.id   AF-A0A955FPB4-F1
#
_cell.length_a   1.000
_cell.length_b   1.000
_cell.length_c   1.000
_cell.angle_alpha   90.00
_cell.angle_beta   90.00
_cell.angle_gamma   90.00
#
_symmetry.space_group_name_H-M   'P 1'
#
loop_
_entity.id
_entity.type
_entity.pdbx_description
1 polymer ?
#
loop_
_entity_poly.entity_id
_entity_poly.type
_entity_poly.pdbx_seq_one_letter_code
_entity_poly.pdbx_strand_id
1 'polypeptide(L)' 'MSGHSKWETIKRQKGANDAKRGAIFTKLGNAIAIAARGGADPEMNFALRMAIDKAKAANMP' A
#
# COMPACT_ATOMS: atom_id res chain seq x y z
N MET A 1 -25.72 -28.49 8.29
CA MET A 1 -24.41 -27.81 8.29
C MET A 1 -23.91 -27.79 6.85
N SER A 2 -24.15 -26.68 6.16
CA SER A 2 -23.91 -26.55 4.74
C SER A 2 -22.41 -26.60 4.46
N GLY A 3 -21.97 -27.59 3.68
CA GLY A 3 -20.59 -27.82 3.23
C GLY A 3 -20.09 -26.74 2.29
N HIS A 4 -20.04 -25.49 2.76
CA HIS A 4 -19.48 -24.39 2.02
C HIS A 4 -17.97 -24.48 2.03
N SER A 5 -17.43 -24.55 0.81
CA SER A 5 -16.02 -24.47 0.47
C SER A 5 -15.33 -23.34 1.23
N LYS A 6 -14.71 -23.70 2.37
CA LYS A 6 -13.81 -22.85 3.16
C LYS A 6 -12.87 -22.05 2.25
N TRP A 7 -12.40 -22.70 1.19
CA TRP A 7 -11.61 -22.08 0.12
C TRP A 7 -12.28 -20.89 -0.57
N GLU A 8 -13.53 -21.00 -1.03
CA GLU A 8 -14.21 -19.90 -1.72
C GLU A 8 -14.41 -18.68 -0.83
N THR A 9 -14.67 -18.90 0.46
CA THR A 9 -14.78 -17.81 1.44
C THR A 9 -13.43 -17.13 1.66
N ILE A 10 -12.35 -17.91 1.81
CA ILE A 10 -10.98 -17.38 1.91
C ILE A 10 -10.60 -16.60 0.65
N LYS A 11 -10.89 -17.15 -0.53
CA LYS A 11 -10.61 -16.52 -1.82
C LYS A 11 -11.30 -15.17 -1.95
N ARG A 12 -12.60 -15.10 -1.63
CA ARG A 12 -13.36 -13.84 -1.67
C ARG A 12 -12.81 -12.81 -0.69
N GLN A 13 -12.54 -13.23 0.55
CA GLN A 13 -12.00 -12.34 1.58
C GLN A 13 -10.60 -11.83 1.22
N LYS A 14 -9.75 -12.71 0.71
CA LYS A 14 -8.40 -12.36 0.26
C LYS A 14 -8.45 -11.37 -0.90
N GLY A 15 -9.29 -11.62 -1.92
CA GLY A 15 -9.45 -10.71 -3.06
C GLY A 15 -9.88 -9.30 -2.64
N ALA A 16 -10.85 -9.19 -1.72
CA ALA A 16 -11.27 -7.89 -1.19
C ALA A 16 -10.15 -7.17 -0.42
N ASN A 17 -9.35 -7.91 0.36
CA ASN A 17 -8.23 -7.35 1.10
C ASN A 17 -7.08 -6.93 0.17
N ASP A 18 -6.77 -7.74 -0.84
CA ASP A 18 -5.73 -7.45 -1.83
C ASP A 18 -6.09 -6.21 -2.66
N ALA A 19 -7.37 -6.06 -3.05
CA ALA A 19 -7.85 -4.87 -3.75
C ALA A 19 -7.69 -3.59 -2.90
N LYS A 20 -8.05 -3.66 -1.61
CA LYS A 20 -7.84 -2.55 -0.67
C LYS A 20 -6.36 -2.21 -0.50
N ARG A 21 -5.49 -3.22 -0.37
CA ARG A 21 -4.04 -3.02 -0.27
C ARG A 21 -3.46 -2.40 -1.55
N GLY A 22 -3.89 -2.86 -2.73
CA GLY A 22 -3.50 -2.29 -4.01
C GLY A 22 -3.85 -0.79 -4.11
N ALA A 23 -5.06 -0.40 -3.71
CA ALA A 23 -5.46 1.01 -3.70
C ALA A 23 -4.61 1.87 -2.75
N ILE A 24 -4.22 1.33 -1.58
CA ILE A 24 -3.32 2.00 -0.64
C ILE A 24 -1.93 2.18 -1.25
N PHE A 25 -1.39 1.13 -1.88
CA PHE A 25 -0.09 1.16 -2.55
C PHE A 25 -0.04 2.18 -3.68
N THR A 26 -1.07 2.25 -4.54
CA THR A 26 -1.15 3.27 -5.59
C THR A 26 -1.12 4.68 -5.02
N LYS A 27 -1.83 4.95 -3.93
CA LYS A 27 -1.84 6.27 -3.27
C LYS A 27 -0.47 6.63 -2.69
N LEU A 28 0.19 5.67 -2.03
CA LEU A 28 1.51 5.87 -1.43
C LEU A 28 2.60 6.06 -2.49
N GLY A 29 2.58 5.25 -3.55
CA GLY A 29 3.49 5.40 -4.68
C GLY A 29 3.36 6.77 -5.36
N ASN A 30 2.13 7.24 -5.59
CA ASN A 30 1.89 8.58 -6.11
C ASN A 30 2.40 9.67 -5.16
N ALA A 31 2.20 9.52 -3.84
CA ALA A 31 2.70 10.47 -2.85
C ALA A 31 4.23 10.55 -2.85
N ILE A 32 4.92 9.41 -2.93
CA ILE A 32 6.38 9.35 -3.06
C ILE A 32 6.83 10.01 -4.36
N ALA A 33 6.19 9.69 -5.49
CA ALA A 33 6.55 10.23 -6.79
C ALA A 33 6.40 11.77 -6.85
N ILE A 34 5.33 12.31 -6.24
CA ILE A 34 5.14 13.77 -6.14
C ILE A 34 6.18 14.38 -5.22
N ALA A 35 6.45 13.78 -4.05
CA ALA A 35 7.45 14.28 -3.12
C ALA A 35 8.87 14.28 -3.73
N ALA A 36 9.23 13.24 -4.48
CA ALA A 36 10.53 13.10 -5.14
C ALA A 36 10.78 14.16 -6.22
N ARG A 37 9.73 14.75 -6.81
CA ARG A 37 9.89 15.90 -7.74
C ARG A 37 10.48 17.13 -7.07
N GLY A 38 10.28 17.29 -5.76
CA GLY A 38 10.86 18.38 -4.97
C GLY A 38 12.31 18.14 -4.53
N GLY A 39 12.89 17.00 -4.87
CA GLY A 39 14.23 16.58 -4.46
C GLY A 39 14.25 15.09 -4.12
N ALA A 40 15.25 14.38 -4.63
CA ALA A 40 15.35 12.93 -4.51
C ALA A 40 15.93 12.46 -3.16
N ASP A 41 16.53 13.35 -2.38
CA ASP A 41 17.18 13.03 -1.11
C ASP A 41 16.19 13.11 0.07
N PRO A 42 15.87 11.99 0.76
CA PRO A 42 14.94 11.99 1.88
C PRO A 42 15.42 12.78 3.10
N GLU A 43 16.74 12.92 3.28
CA GLU A 43 17.32 13.70 4.37
C GLU A 43 17.12 15.21 4.18
N MET A 44 17.07 15.65 2.92
CA MET A 44 16.88 17.06 2.53
C MET A 44 15.40 17.37 2.26
N ASN A 45 14.57 16.34 2.04
CA ASN A 45 13.16 16.46 1.70
C ASN A 45 12.28 15.73 2.72
N PHE A 46 11.82 16.49 3.72
CA PHE A 46 10.95 15.97 4.79
C PHE A 46 9.65 15.33 4.26
N ALA A 47 9.09 15.87 3.17
CA ALA A 47 7.88 15.32 2.57
C ALA A 47 8.13 13.93 1.96
N LEU A 48 9.30 13.75 1.33
CA LEU A 48 9.73 12.45 0.81
C LEU A 48 9.98 11.45 1.93
N ARG A 49 10.67 11.86 3.00
CA ARG A 49 10.89 11.00 4.18
C ARG A 49 9.58 10.50 4.77
N MET A 50 8.62 11.41 5.03
CA MET A 50 7.32 11.02 5.55
C MET A 50 6.53 10.12 4.60
N ALA A 51 6.63 10.33 3.29
CA ALA A 51 5.98 9.47 2.30
C ALA A 51 6.56 8.05 2.31
N ILE A 52 7.90 7.93 2.42
CA ILE A 52 8.60 6.65 2.55
C ILE A 52 8.23 5.94 3.84
N ASP A 53 8.18 6.64 4.97
CA ASP A 53 7.83 6.06 6.26
C ASP A 53 6.39 5.51 6.27
N LYS A 54 5.45 6.24 5.65
CA LYS A 54 4.07 5.76 5.45
C LYS A 54 4.00 4.53 4.55
N ALA A 55 4.84 4.46 3.52
CA ALA A 55 4.92 3.28 2.66
C ALA A 55 5.46 2.06 3.40
N LYS A 56 6.53 2.22 4.19
CA LYS A 56 7.07 1.17 5.06
C LYS A 56 6.05 0.70 6.10
N ALA A 57 5.33 1.62 6.75
CA ALA A 57 4.27 1.28 7.69
C ALA A 57 3.12 0.49 7.05
N ALA A 58 2.88 0.67 5.74
CA ALA A 58 1.90 -0.10 4.98
C ALA A 58 2.42 -1.45 4.47
N ASN A 59 3.65 -1.86 4.82
CA ASN A 59 4.36 -3.01 4.26
C ASN A 59 4.42 -2.95 2.72
N MET A 60 4.55 -1.75 2.17
CA MET A 60 4.82 -1.56 0.74
C MET A 60 6.28 -1.95 0.48
N PRO A 61 6.55 -2.91 -0.42
CA PRO A 61 7.90 -3.30 -0.79
C PRO A 61 8.59 -2.26 -1.68
#